data_AF-A0A1I3SSN8-F1
#
_entry.id   AF-A0A1I3SSN8-F1
#
_cell.length_a   1.000
_cell.length_b   1.000
_cell.length_c   1.000
_cell.angle_alpha   90.00
_cell.angle_beta   90.00
_cell.angle_gamma   90.00
#
_symmetry.space_group_name_H-M   'P 1'
#
loop_
_entity.id
_entity.type
_entity.pdbx_description
1 polymer ?
#
loop_
_entity_poly.entity_id
_entity_poly.type
_entity_poly.pdbx_seq_one_letter_code
_entity_poly.pdbx_strand_id
1 'polypeptide(L)'
;MNHNLYQEIADGINQTVGRKAVTVGKLKQIVKEGKQIRRTQGMMALWQYAQNIPYRFLTSEEAEMLRNSPRFRELSNKTLELLVMEGVITPLEGKMFRRYI
;
A
#
# COMPACT_ATOMS: atom_id res chain seq x y z
N MET A 1 -2.08 0.25 17.87
CA MET A 1 -1.53 -0.36 16.64
C MET A 1 -2.70 -0.96 15.89
N ASN A 2 -3.06 -0.44 14.70
CA ASN A 2 -4.29 -0.84 13.99
C ASN A 2 -4.10 -2.16 13.25
N HIS A 3 -3.93 -3.24 14.02
CA HIS A 3 -3.74 -4.59 13.50
C HIS A 3 -4.83 -4.99 12.49
N ASN A 4 -6.07 -4.54 12.73
CA ASN A 4 -7.23 -4.81 11.88
C ASN A 4 -7.06 -4.25 10.45
N LEU A 5 -6.61 -3.01 10.29
CA LEU A 5 -6.49 -2.39 8.95
C LEU A 5 -5.39 -3.07 8.11
N TYR A 6 -4.28 -3.44 8.75
CA TYR A 6 -3.24 -4.24 8.10
C TYR A 6 -3.76 -5.60 7.64
N GLN A 7 -4.55 -6.26 8.48
CA GLN A 7 -5.12 -7.58 8.19
C GLN A 7 -6.12 -7.49 7.03
N GLU A 8 -7.02 -6.50 7.05
CA GLU A 8 -7.99 -6.26 5.98
C GLU A 8 -7.32 -6.01 4.62
N ILE A 9 -6.26 -5.21 4.58
CA ILE A 9 -5.52 -4.95 3.33
C ILE A 9 -4.86 -6.23 2.84
N ALA A 10 -4.21 -6.98 3.74
CA ALA A 10 -3.54 -8.23 3.38
C ALA A 10 -4.54 -9.26 2.85
N ASP A 11 -5.67 -9.45 3.53
CA ASP A 11 -6.71 -10.38 3.12
C ASP A 11 -7.36 -9.95 1.81
N GLY A 12 -7.62 -8.66 1.63
CA GLY A 12 -8.14 -8.13 0.38
C GLY A 12 -7.24 -8.40 -0.82
N ILE A 13 -5.93 -8.12 -0.68
CA ILE A 13 -4.95 -8.42 -1.74
C ILE A 13 -4.91 -9.93 -2.02
N ASN A 14 -4.80 -10.75 -0.97
CA ASN A 14 -4.70 -12.20 -1.10
C ASN A 14 -5.95 -12.84 -1.74
N GLN A 15 -7.14 -12.32 -1.39
CA GLN A 15 -8.40 -12.73 -2.01
C GLN A 15 -8.44 -12.36 -3.48
N THR A 16 -8.02 -11.14 -3.83
CA THR A 16 -8.03 -10.69 -5.23
C THR A 16 -7.09 -11.51 -6.12
N VAL A 17 -5.91 -11.88 -5.61
CA VAL A 17 -4.92 -12.65 -6.39
C VAL A 17 -5.05 -14.17 -6.22
N GLY A 18 -6.00 -14.64 -5.40
CA GLY A 18 -6.29 -16.07 -5.21
C GLY A 18 -5.22 -16.87 -4.44
N ARG A 19 -4.27 -16.20 -3.77
CA ARG A 19 -3.23 -16.86 -2.95
C ARG A 19 -2.72 -15.96 -1.83
N LYS A 20 -1.95 -16.53 -0.90
CA LYS A 20 -1.29 -15.79 0.18
C LYS A 20 -0.04 -15.08 -0.33
N ALA A 21 -0.22 -13.95 -1.02
CA ALA A 21 0.86 -13.13 -1.57
C ALA A 21 1.49 -12.19 -0.55
N VAL A 22 0.70 -11.61 0.35
CA VAL A 22 1.15 -10.62 1.33
C VAL A 22 0.71 -10.98 2.74
N THR A 23 1.52 -10.60 3.72
CA THR A 23 1.23 -10.77 5.15
C THR A 23 1.23 -9.43 5.86
N VAL A 24 0.57 -9.35 7.02
CA VAL A 24 0.63 -8.18 7.91
C VAL A 24 2.07 -7.78 8.24
N GLY A 25 2.95 -8.76 8.47
CA GLY A 25 4.37 -8.51 8.75
C GLY A 25 5.06 -7.80 7.58
N LYS A 26 4.78 -8.24 6.34
CA LYS A 26 5.33 -7.62 5.12
C LYS A 26 4.82 -6.19 4.94
N LEU A 27 3.53 -5.94 5.18
CA LEU A 27 2.97 -4.59 5.13
C LEU A 27 3.58 -3.66 6.18
N LYS A 28 3.77 -4.14 7.42
CA LYS A 28 4.46 -3.38 8.48
C LYS A 28 5.89 -3.05 8.09
N GLN A 29 6.61 -3.98 7.46
CA GLN A 29 7.95 -3.75 6.95
C GLN A 29 7.95 -2.67 5.87
N ILE A 30 7.03 -2.73 4.89
CA ILE A 30 6.89 -1.73 3.83
C ILE A 30 6.62 -0.34 4.42
N VAL A 31 5.76 -0.25 5.43
CA VAL A 31 5.49 1.01 6.15
C VAL A 31 6.74 1.54 6.83
N LYS A 32 7.51 0.67 7.53
CA LYS A 32 8.76 1.06 8.18
C LYS A 32 9.78 1.60 7.16
N GLU A 33 9.94 0.92 6.03
CA GLU A 33 10.81 1.35 4.94
C GLU A 33 10.34 2.69 4.34
N GLY A 34 9.03 2.86 4.12
CA GLY A 34 8.45 4.12 3.65
C GLY A 34 8.73 5.29 4.59
N LYS A 35 8.60 5.11 5.91
CA LYS A 35 8.96 6.14 6.91
C LYS A 35 10.44 6.49 6.83
N GLN A 36 11.31 5.48 6.66
CA GLN A 36 12.74 5.72 6.55
C GLN A 36 13.09 6.53 5.30
N ILE A 37 12.54 6.15 4.14
CA ILE A 37 12.74 6.85 2.86
C ILE A 37 12.22 8.29 2.95
N ARG A 38 11.04 8.49 3.54
CA ARG A 38 10.47 9.83 3.75
C ARG A 38 11.41 10.72 4.55
N ARG A 39 12.04 10.19 5.60
CA ARG A 39 12.96 10.93 6.48
C ARG A 39 14.29 11.24 5.81
N THR A 40 14.82 10.33 4.99
CA THR A 40 16.19 10.45 4.44
C THR A 40 16.25 11.02 3.04
N GLN A 41 15.25 10.76 2.20
CA GLN A 41 15.25 11.06 0.77
C GLN A 41 14.04 11.91 0.32
N GLY A 42 13.07 12.13 1.21
CA GLY A 42 11.92 12.99 0.95
C GLY A 42 10.82 12.35 0.11
N MET A 43 9.94 13.18 -0.43
CA MET A 43 8.68 12.76 -1.04
C MET A 43 8.83 12.07 -2.41
N MET A 44 9.73 12.58 -3.26
CA MET A 44 9.91 12.03 -4.61
C MET A 44 10.44 10.59 -4.56
N ALA A 45 11.40 10.32 -3.66
CA ALA A 45 11.90 8.97 -3.43
C ALA A 45 10.82 8.05 -2.85
N LEU A 46 9.99 8.55 -1.93
CA LEU A 46 8.85 7.78 -1.40
C LEU A 46 7.86 7.41 -2.51
N TRP A 47 7.60 8.33 -3.45
CA TRP A 47 6.71 8.09 -4.59
C TRP A 47 7.25 6.99 -5.51
N GLN A 48 8.55 7.05 -5.87
CA GLN A 48 9.21 6.02 -6.66
C GLN A 48 9.21 4.67 -5.93
N TYR A 49 9.48 4.66 -4.63
CA TYR A 49 9.39 3.46 -3.81
C TYR A 49 7.98 2.87 -3.85
N ALA A 50 6.94 3.71 -3.70
CA ALA A 50 5.55 3.28 -3.67
C ALA A 50 5.09 2.58 -4.97
N GLN A 51 5.53 3.07 -6.13
CA GLN A 51 5.22 2.44 -7.42
C GLN A 51 5.77 1.01 -7.54
N ASN A 52 6.85 0.71 -6.84
CA ASN A 52 7.50 -0.60 -6.87
C ASN A 52 6.97 -1.58 -5.81
N ILE A 53 6.18 -1.12 -4.83
CA ILE A 53 5.69 -1.95 -3.72
C ILE A 53 4.94 -3.20 -4.21
N PRO A 54 3.94 -3.11 -5.12
CA PRO A 54 3.16 -4.28 -5.53
C PRO A 54 4.04 -5.41 -6.08
N TYR A 55 5.03 -5.06 -6.90
CA TYR A 55 5.93 -6.00 -7.56
C TYR A 55 6.92 -6.72 -6.61
N ARG A 56 6.95 -6.34 -5.32
CA ARG A 56 7.77 -7.04 -4.30
C ARG A 56 7.11 -8.30 -3.76
N PHE A 57 5.82 -8.49 -4.03
CA PHE A 57 5.05 -9.66 -3.57
C PHE A 57 4.00 -10.14 -4.57
N LEU A 58 3.73 -9.38 -5.64
CA LEU A 58 2.89 -9.73 -6.77
C LEU A 58 3.72 -9.90 -8.04
N THR A 59 3.29 -10.79 -8.92
CA THR A 59 3.71 -10.79 -10.33
C THR A 59 3.09 -9.61 -11.08
N SER A 60 3.58 -9.33 -12.29
CA SER A 60 2.98 -8.29 -13.14
C SER A 60 1.50 -8.56 -13.43
N GLU A 61 1.15 -9.83 -13.71
CA GLU A 61 -0.22 -10.27 -13.94
C GLU A 61 -1.10 -10.08 -12.71
N GLU A 62 -0.61 -10.45 -11.52
CA GLU A 62 -1.35 -10.28 -10.27
C GLU A 62 -1.53 -8.80 -9.89
N ALA A 63 -0.54 -7.95 -10.17
CA ALA A 63 -0.65 -6.51 -9.98
C ALA A 63 -1.72 -5.91 -10.90
N GLU A 64 -1.83 -6.43 -12.12
CA GLU A 64 -2.88 -6.05 -13.08
C GLU A 64 -4.26 -6.56 -12.67
N MET A 65 -4.37 -7.81 -12.19
CA MET A 65 -5.59 -8.34 -11.58
C MET A 65 -6.07 -7.48 -10.42
N LEU A 66 -5.16 -7.06 -9.53
CA LEU A 66 -5.48 -6.18 -8.41
C LEU A 66 -6.00 -4.82 -8.91
N ARG A 67 -5.34 -4.23 -9.91
CA ARG A 67 -5.71 -2.94 -10.51
C ARG A 67 -7.09 -2.98 -11.19
N ASN A 68 -7.40 -4.08 -11.86
CA ASN A 68 -8.67 -4.27 -12.57
C ASN A 68 -9.79 -4.81 -11.66
N SER A 69 -9.52 -5.10 -10.40
CA SER A 69 -10.52 -5.65 -9.49
C SER A 69 -11.57 -4.59 -9.08
N PRO A 70 -12.84 -5.00 -8.87
CA PRO A 70 -13.87 -4.10 -8.35
C PRO A 70 -13.52 -3.46 -7.00
N ARG A 71 -12.64 -4.12 -6.23
CA ARG A 71 -12.21 -3.69 -4.89
C ARG A 71 -10.94 -2.82 -4.93
N PHE A 72 -10.36 -2.57 -6.10
CA PHE A 72 -9.11 -1.81 -6.22
C PHE A 72 -9.19 -0.45 -5.52
N ARG A 73 -10.29 0.28 -5.74
CA ARG A 73 -10.51 1.59 -5.14
C ARG A 73 -10.62 1.53 -3.62
N GLU A 74 -11.35 0.54 -3.10
CA GLU A 74 -11.49 0.30 -1.66
C GLU A 74 -10.13 -0.01 -1.03
N LEU A 75 -9.39 -0.96 -1.59
CA LEU A 75 -8.09 -1.40 -1.09
C LEU A 75 -7.04 -0.29 -1.17
N SER A 76 -7.04 0.48 -2.25
CA SER A 76 -6.12 1.62 -2.41
C SER A 76 -6.45 2.73 -1.40
N ASN A 77 -7.73 3.01 -1.15
CA ASN A 77 -8.15 3.98 -0.12
C ASN A 77 -7.74 3.55 1.29
N LYS A 78 -7.96 2.27 1.65
CA LYS A 78 -7.51 1.70 2.93
C LYS A 78 -5.99 1.75 3.09
N THR A 79 -5.26 1.48 2.01
CA THR A 79 -3.80 1.56 1.99
C THR A 79 -3.33 3.00 2.20
N LEU A 80 -3.93 3.99 1.53
CA LEU A 80 -3.61 5.40 1.74
C LEU A 80 -3.95 5.86 3.16
N GLU A 81 -5.08 5.44 3.70
CA GLU A 81 -5.45 5.71 5.09
C GLU A 81 -4.41 5.13 6.06
N LEU A 82 -4.00 3.88 5.86
CA LEU A 82 -2.94 3.25 6.64
C LEU A 82 -1.64 4.07 6.60
N LEU A 83 -1.23 4.54 5.42
CA LEU A 83 -0.01 5.34 5.26
C LEU A 83 -0.10 6.70 5.95
N VAL A 84 -1.28 7.33 5.95
CA VAL A 84 -1.54 8.58 6.70
C VAL A 84 -1.49 8.33 8.20
N MET A 85 -2.18 7.30 8.69
CA MET A 85 -2.22 6.93 10.11
C MET A 85 -0.82 6.61 10.66
N GLU A 86 -0.01 5.94 9.84
CA GLU A 86 1.36 5.59 10.19
C GLU A 86 2.33 6.78 10.04
N GLY A 87 1.88 7.92 9.51
CA GLY A 87 2.71 9.11 9.30
C GLY A 87 3.78 8.91 8.22
N VAL A 88 3.55 7.99 7.28
CA VAL A 88 4.38 7.83 6.08
C VAL A 88 4.15 9.02 5.14
N ILE A 89 2.89 9.44 5.03
CA ILE A 89 2.43 10.60 4.28
C ILE A 89 1.50 11.44 5.14
N THR A 90 1.35 12.71 4.79
CA THR A 90 0.42 13.64 5.44
C THR A 90 -1.02 13.44 4.93
N PRO A 91 -2.04 13.89 5.69
CA PRO A 91 -3.42 13.87 5.21
C PRO A 91 -3.64 14.61 3.88
N LEU A 92 -2.89 15.70 3.64
CA LEU A 92 -2.97 16.46 2.40
C LEU A 92 -2.43 15.65 1.21
N GLU A 93 -1.27 14.99 1.40
CA GLU A 93 -0.69 14.08 0.40
C GLU A 93 -1.62 12.90 0.12
N GLY A 94 -2.23 12.32 1.17
CA GLY A 94 -3.24 11.27 1.01
C GLY A 94 -4.44 11.72 0.17
N LYS A 95 -4.96 12.94 0.39
CA LYS A 95 -6.03 13.51 -0.45
C LYS A 95 -5.59 13.71 -1.90
N MET A 96 -4.35 14.13 -2.14
CA MET A 96 -3.82 14.26 -3.50
C MET A 96 -3.75 12.91 -4.19
N PHE A 97 -3.20 11.88 -3.54
CA PHE A 97 -3.07 10.54 -4.11
C PHE A 97 -4.41 9.88 -4.43
N ARG A 98 -5.45 10.13 -3.63
CA ARG A 98 -6.82 9.65 -3.93
C ARG A 98 -7.38 10.16 -5.26
N ARG A 99 -6.85 11.25 -5.81
CA ARG A 99 -7.28 11.79 -7.13
C ARG A 99 -6.66 11.03 -8.31
N TYR A 100 -5.59 10.27 -8.06
CA TYR A 100 -4.86 9.51 -9.08
C TYR A 100 -5.21 8.01 -9.06
N ILE A 101 -6.15 7.60 -8.21
CA ILE A 101 -6.74 6.26 -8.13
C ILE A 101 -8.09 6.30 -8.83
#